data_AF-A0AAX3CWK8-F1
#
_entry.id   AF-A0AAX3CWK8-F1
#
_cell.length_a   1.000
_cell.length_b   1.000
_cell.length_c   1.000
_cell.angle_alpha   90.00
_cell.angle_beta   90.00
_cell.angle_gamma   90.00
#
_symmetry.space_group_name_H-M   'P 1'
#
loop_
_entity.id
_entity.type
_entity.pdbx_description
1 polymer ?
#
loop_
_entity_poly.entity_id
_entity_poly.type
_entity_poly.pdbx_seq_one_letter_code
_entity_poly.pdbx_strand_id
1 'polypeptide(L)'
;MNNAIDAHLTDEVISAAFENTNFGRNDFRTILAETVMKRAAGYHSGWTATTICTRLKLLGKQERPTKLGLTFAFHHYYRQSVREALMPKQEPSA
;
A
#
# COMPACT_ATOMS: atom_id res chain seq x y z
N MET A 1 -3.85 11.75 -5.49
CA MET A 1 -2.62 12.57 -5.62
C MET A 1 -1.43 11.72 -5.21
N ASN A 2 -0.69 11.27 -6.23
CA ASN A 2 0.37 10.27 -6.16
C ASN A 2 1.59 10.81 -5.41
N ASN A 3 2.09 10.09 -4.41
CA ASN A 3 3.46 10.31 -3.95
C ASN A 3 4.38 9.57 -4.94
N ALA A 4 5.56 10.11 -5.26
CA ALA A 4 6.41 9.57 -6.33
C ALA A 4 6.80 8.10 -6.14
N ILE A 5 6.80 7.61 -4.90
CA ILE A 5 7.19 6.23 -4.54
C ILE A 5 6.09 5.21 -4.86
N ASP A 6 4.81 5.54 -4.66
CA ASP A 6 3.67 4.66 -4.90
C ASP A 6 2.87 5.02 -6.17
N ALA A 7 3.37 5.94 -7.00
CA ALA A 7 2.70 6.45 -8.20
C ALA A 7 2.30 5.37 -9.22
N HIS A 8 2.97 4.22 -9.24
CA HIS A 8 2.65 3.09 -10.12
C HIS A 8 1.50 2.20 -9.58
N LEU A 9 1.06 2.41 -8.33
CA LEU A 9 -0.06 1.70 -7.72
C LEU A 9 -1.37 2.46 -7.96
N THR A 10 -1.71 2.64 -9.23
CA THR A 10 -2.97 3.28 -9.64
C THR A 10 -4.17 2.42 -9.26
N ASP A 11 -5.36 3.01 -9.29
CA ASP A 11 -6.59 2.25 -9.03
C ASP A 11 -6.78 1.10 -10.01
N GLU A 12 -6.42 1.30 -11.29
CA GLU A 12 -6.49 0.27 -12.32
C GLU A 12 -5.55 -0.91 -12.01
N VAL A 13 -4.29 -0.61 -11.63
CA VAL A 13 -3.30 -1.64 -11.25
C VAL A 13 -3.77 -2.42 -10.04
N ILE A 14 -4.33 -1.73 -9.04
CA ILE A 14 -4.85 -2.37 -7.83
C ILE A 14 -6.08 -3.22 -8.18
N SER A 15 -7.07 -2.68 -8.87
CA SER A 15 -8.27 -3.42 -9.27
C SER A 15 -7.94 -4.67 -10.09
N ALA A 16 -7.01 -4.57 -11.05
CA ALA A 16 -6.54 -5.72 -11.82
C ALA A 16 -5.88 -6.79 -10.93
N ALA A 17 -5.15 -6.39 -9.89
CA ALA A 17 -4.53 -7.34 -8.96
C ALA A 17 -5.54 -8.12 -8.10
N PHE A 18 -6.75 -7.59 -7.92
CA PHE A 18 -7.86 -8.22 -7.21
C PHE A 18 -8.85 -8.93 -8.13
N GLU A 19 -8.63 -8.92 -9.44
CA GLU A 19 -9.48 -9.60 -10.41
C GLU A 19 -9.62 -11.10 -10.07
N ASN A 20 -10.84 -11.63 -10.17
CA ASN A 20 -11.18 -13.01 -9.81
C ASN A 20 -10.96 -13.38 -8.32
N THR A 21 -10.93 -12.40 -7.42
CA THR A 21 -10.90 -12.64 -5.96
C THR A 21 -12.19 -12.19 -5.29
N ASN A 22 -12.57 -12.84 -4.19
CA ASN A 22 -13.71 -12.44 -3.38
C ASN A 22 -13.28 -12.17 -1.93
N PHE A 23 -13.25 -10.90 -1.56
CA PHE A 23 -12.94 -10.44 -0.21
C PHE A 23 -14.19 -10.02 0.60
N GLY A 24 -15.38 -10.07 -0.01
CA GLY A 24 -16.61 -9.54 0.59
C GLY A 24 -16.62 -8.00 0.78
N ARG A 25 -15.58 -7.30 0.30
CA ARG A 25 -15.40 -5.85 0.34
C ARG A 25 -14.57 -5.41 -0.87
N ASN A 26 -14.72 -4.16 -1.28
CA ASN A 26 -14.13 -3.59 -2.51
C ASN A 26 -13.16 -2.42 -2.25
N ASP A 27 -12.87 -2.12 -0.98
CA ASP A 27 -11.88 -1.12 -0.58
C ASP A 27 -10.46 -1.71 -0.60
N PHE A 28 -10.02 -2.08 -1.81
CA PHE A 28 -8.77 -2.80 -2.04
C PHE A 28 -7.54 -2.11 -1.47
N ARG A 29 -7.47 -0.78 -1.52
CA ARG A 29 -6.38 -0.01 -0.89
C ARG A 29 -6.30 -0.26 0.61
N THR A 30 -7.44 -0.31 1.29
CA THR A 30 -7.50 -0.63 2.72
C THR A 30 -7.03 -2.05 2.98
N ILE A 31 -7.48 -3.04 2.17
CA ILE A 31 -7.05 -4.44 2.31
C ILE A 31 -5.52 -4.56 2.17
N LEU A 32 -4.92 -3.88 1.18
CA LEU A 32 -3.47 -3.85 0.99
C LEU A 32 -2.76 -3.22 2.19
N ALA A 33 -3.22 -2.05 2.65
CA ALA A 33 -2.63 -1.33 3.78
C ALA A 33 -2.73 -2.13 5.09
N GLU A 34 -3.89 -2.73 5.39
CA GLU A 34 -4.10 -3.61 6.54
C GLU A 34 -3.15 -4.82 6.49
N THR A 35 -2.99 -5.43 5.30
CA THR A 35 -2.11 -6.60 5.12
C THR A 35 -0.66 -6.23 5.39
N VAL A 36 -0.19 -5.12 4.84
CA VAL A 36 1.16 -4.60 5.12
C VAL A 36 1.35 -4.36 6.62
N MET A 37 0.40 -3.69 7.28
CA MET A 37 0.49 -3.37 8.71
C MET A 37 0.49 -4.62 9.59
N LYS A 38 -0.36 -5.61 9.29
CA LYS A 38 -0.38 -6.89 10.00
C LYS A 38 0.98 -7.59 9.91
N ARG A 39 1.55 -7.68 8.70
CA ARG A 39 2.87 -8.28 8.48
C ARG A 39 3.98 -7.49 9.18
N ALA A 40 3.90 -6.15 9.18
CA ALA A 40 4.85 -5.29 9.89
C ALA A 40 4.85 -5.55 11.40
N ALA A 41 3.68 -5.80 11.97
CA ALA A 41 3.48 -6.11 13.39
C ALA A 41 3.71 -7.59 13.75
N GLY A 42 4.09 -8.44 12.79
CA GLY A 42 4.32 -9.86 13.01
C GLY A 42 3.07 -10.74 13.00
N TYR A 43 1.91 -10.20 12.63
CA TYR A 43 0.68 -10.96 12.47
C TYR A 43 0.57 -11.61 11.09
N HIS A 44 -0.19 -12.70 11.04
CA HIS A 44 -0.56 -13.36 9.79
C HIS A 44 -1.68 -12.60 9.05
N SER A 45 -1.70 -12.74 7.73
CA SER A 45 -2.80 -12.31 6.85
C SER A 45 -3.18 -13.46 5.92
N GLY A 46 -4.39 -13.39 5.36
CA GLY A 46 -4.89 -14.41 4.43
C GLY A 46 -4.01 -14.56 3.19
N TRP A 47 -3.87 -15.79 2.71
CA TRP A 47 -2.97 -16.15 1.60
C TRP A 47 -3.16 -15.29 0.35
N THR A 48 -4.40 -15.05 -0.05
CA THR A 48 -4.73 -14.24 -1.24
C THR A 48 -4.21 -12.81 -1.10
N ALA A 49 -4.48 -12.14 0.02
CA ALA A 49 -4.04 -10.77 0.25
C ALA A 49 -2.50 -10.67 0.32
N THR A 50 -1.86 -11.61 0.99
CA THR A 50 -0.40 -11.69 1.08
C THR A 50 0.23 -11.91 -0.30
N THR A 51 -0.37 -12.77 -1.13
CA THR A 51 0.07 -13.02 -2.51
C THR A 51 -0.05 -11.77 -3.36
N ILE A 52 -1.18 -11.06 -3.29
CA ILE A 52 -1.38 -9.79 -4.02
C ILE A 52 -0.35 -8.76 -3.57
N CYS A 53 -0.15 -8.56 -2.27
CA CYS A 53 0.84 -7.62 -1.74
C CYS A 53 2.27 -7.97 -2.18
N THR A 54 2.60 -9.25 -2.30
CA THR A 54 3.91 -9.71 -2.80
C THR A 54 4.07 -9.44 -4.30
N ARG A 55 3.01 -9.65 -5.10
CA ARG A 55 3.01 -9.34 -6.54
C ARG A 55 3.17 -7.85 -6.81
N LEU A 56 2.49 -7.01 -6.02
CA LEU A 56 2.59 -5.55 -6.03
C LEU A 56 3.85 -5.00 -5.33
N LYS A 57 4.78 -5.87 -4.89
CA LYS A 57 6.04 -5.48 -4.21
C LYS A 57 5.85 -4.68 -2.91
N LEU A 58 4.66 -4.71 -2.31
CA LEU A 58 4.39 -4.18 -0.98
C LEU A 58 5.02 -5.07 0.11
N LEU A 59 5.09 -6.38 -0.16
CA LEU A 59 5.83 -7.35 0.64
C LEU A 59 7.00 -7.93 -0.17
N GLY A 60 8.11 -8.19 0.52
CA GLY A 60 9.33 -8.77 -0.03
C GLY A 60 9.57 -10.20 0.45
N LYS A 61 10.84 -10.56 0.61
CA LYS A 61 11.25 -11.88 1.11
C LYS A 61 10.61 -12.17 2.47
N GLN A 62 10.18 -13.41 2.68
CA GLN A 62 9.53 -13.86 3.93
C GLN A 62 8.29 -13.02 4.30
N GLU A 63 7.61 -12.45 3.31
CA GLU A 63 6.41 -11.63 3.49
C GLU A 63 6.64 -10.44 4.43
N ARG A 64 7.88 -9.91 4.45
CA ARG A 64 8.23 -8.69 5.20
C ARG A 64 7.84 -7.45 4.40
N PRO A 65 7.26 -6.41 5.01
CA PRO A 65 6.99 -5.14 4.34
C PRO A 65 8.23 -4.54 3.68
N THR A 66 8.07 -4.09 2.43
CA THR A 66 9.08 -3.29 1.76
C THR A 66 8.94 -1.82 2.16
N LYS A 67 9.91 -0.97 1.81
CA LYS A 67 9.77 0.49 1.96
C LYS A 67 8.53 0.99 1.24
N LEU A 68 8.26 0.50 0.02
CA LEU A 68 7.05 0.82 -0.73
C LEU A 68 5.78 0.43 0.05
N GLY A 69 5.74 -0.80 0.59
CA GLY A 69 4.62 -1.27 1.40
C GLY A 69 4.35 -0.36 2.60
N LEU A 70 5.37 -0.09 3.40
CA LEU A 70 5.25 0.76 4.59
C LEU A 70 4.81 2.18 4.23
N THR A 71 5.37 2.76 3.17
CA THR A 71 4.98 4.08 2.66
C THR A 71 3.53 4.10 2.18
N PHE A 72 3.10 3.07 1.45
CA PHE A 72 1.72 2.92 0.99
C PHE A 72 0.74 2.85 2.17
N ALA A 73 1.03 1.98 3.15
CA ALA A 73 0.19 1.84 4.34
C ALA A 73 0.17 3.12 5.19
N PHE A 74 1.32 3.78 5.32
CA PHE A 74 1.41 5.07 5.98
C PHE A 74 0.51 6.09 5.28
N HIS A 75 0.65 6.32 3.98
CA HIS A 75 -0.20 7.29 3.25
C HIS A 75 -1.69 6.98 3.32
N HIS A 76 -2.06 5.69 3.35
CA HIS A 76 -3.45 5.28 3.43
C HIS A 76 -4.12 5.73 4.74
N TYR A 77 -3.43 5.58 5.88
CA TYR A 77 -3.99 5.96 7.19
C TYR A 77 -3.60 7.38 7.63
N TYR A 78 -2.53 7.93 7.08
CA TYR A 78 -2.01 9.22 7.50
C TYR A 78 -2.87 10.35 6.94
N ARG A 79 -3.47 11.13 7.85
CA ARG A 79 -4.35 12.24 7.51
C ARG A 79 -3.62 13.24 6.62
N GLN A 80 -4.23 13.59 5.49
CA GLN A 80 -3.65 14.46 4.46
C GLN A 80 -3.15 15.81 5.02
N SER A 81 -3.89 16.43 5.94
CA SER A 81 -3.49 17.69 6.58
C SER A 81 -2.19 17.57 7.39
N VAL A 82 -1.92 16.40 7.97
CA VAL A 82 -0.70 16.16 8.73
C VAL A 82 0.45 15.80 7.80
N ARG A 83 0.18 15.07 6.71
CA ARG A 83 1.16 14.80 5.64
C ARG A 83 1.70 16.10 5.06
N GLU A 84 0.81 17.02 4.71
CA GLU A 84 1.16 18.33 4.14
C GLU A 84 1.97 19.18 5.12
N ALA A 85 1.69 19.09 6.42
CA ALA A 85 2.45 19.79 7.45
C ALA A 85 3.87 19.22 7.67
N LEU A 86 4.09 17.92 7.47
CA LEU A 86 5.38 17.25 7.73
C LEU A 86 6.26 17.04 6.50
N MET A 87 5.68 16.97 5.30
CA MET A 87 6.38 16.74 4.04
C MET A 87 6.15 17.93 3.11
N PRO A 88 6.86 19.06 3.32
CA PRO A 88 6.72 20.22 2.44
C PRO A 88 7.03 19.81 1.00
N LYS A 89 6.23 20.32 0.06
CA LYS A 89 6.44 20.10 -1.36
C LYS A 89 7.87 20.50 -1.70
N GLN A 90 8.68 19.56 -2.19
CA GLN A 90 9.94 19.91 -2.83
C GLN A 90 9.57 20.73 -4.07
N GLU A 91 9.87 22.03 -4.03
CA GLU A 91 9.75 22.86 -5.22
C GLU A 91 10.65 22.25 -6.31
N PRO A 92 10.14 22.13 -7.55
CA PRO A 92 10.97 21.67 -8.65
C PRO A 92 12.17 22.62 -8.76
N SER A 93 13.38 22.06 -8.71
CA SER A 93 14.61 22.82 -8.92
C SER A 93 14.50 23.51 -10.29
N ALA A 94 14.53 24.83 -10.28
CA ALA A 94 14.55 25.68 -11.47
C ALA A 94 15.76 25.39 -12.38
#